data_AF-A0A7S2RQ12-F1
#
_entry.id   AF-A0A7S2RQ12-F1
#
_cell.length_a   1.000
_cell.length_b   1.000
_cell.length_c   1.000
_cell.angle_alpha   90.00
_cell.angle_beta   90.00
_cell.angle_gamma   90.00
#
_symmetry.space_group_name_H-M   'P 1'
#
loop_
_entity.id
_entity.type
_entity.pdbx_description
1 polymer ?
#
loop_
_entity_poly.entity_id
_entity_poly.type
_entity_poly.pdbx_seq_one_letter_code
_entity_poly.pdbx_strand_id
1 'polypeptide(L)'
;YSTLISMSDNNNNKPVSKETHHEITSWPESAPDEDEEHIVSIVCGNSHLHWAFHNSVKADLQPALFWRTPPLINEDLSGPLAESLSRHLPQYAHNHIFGKGNSASAETAVSAAAKRTLPKISVYLVSTNQDQIGLISQMWGSIPSRIILMKGDDFFSKTDGRYEKMGVDRLAVLRGAADLHGFPALVIDGGTATTYTAADAKGKILGGGIGAGLQIKLRCMHEYTDALPLVGPQDAVSRVKEALDRKKTLQIFSRDTTDAMLASVLGEYASFGRTVVNHWLGKVGQPKSGKTNTGQENHERTVMITGGDGEILSQLMRPNHSGIIEATEAQKKETPFNIVHSKQLIHYGIAAAIMKQVCLRRQQNEIPDDSVSTKSPHLKARVAKKFDQPDAEGDFIFRGSVTSVFNNAKGEMFTIRYDDGDREQVDFTEFKNLLQLFKKVGE
;
A
#
# COMPACT_ATOMS: atom_id res chain seq x y z
N TYR A 1 -38.98 23.17 2.79
CA TYR A 1 -37.71 22.43 2.70
C TYR A 1 -37.95 20.97 3.05
N SER A 2 -38.56 20.22 2.13
CA SER A 2 -38.70 18.75 2.19
C SER A 2 -39.48 18.26 0.95
N THR A 3 -38.82 18.14 -0.20
CA THR A 3 -39.36 17.31 -1.29
C THR A 3 -38.29 16.96 -2.31
N LEU A 4 -38.38 15.73 -2.83
CA LEU A 4 -37.65 15.12 -3.95
C LEU A 4 -36.29 14.52 -3.50
N ILE A 5 -35.99 13.23 -3.69
CA ILE A 5 -36.31 12.32 -4.80
C ILE A 5 -36.49 10.89 -4.24
N SER A 6 -37.65 10.28 -4.50
CA SER A 6 -37.80 8.83 -4.56
C SER A 6 -37.59 8.41 -6.01
N MET A 7 -36.51 7.68 -6.31
CA MET A 7 -36.41 6.89 -7.53
C MET A 7 -36.36 5.42 -7.14
N SER A 8 -37.25 4.69 -7.79
CA SER A 8 -37.56 3.28 -7.62
C SER A 8 -36.39 2.39 -8.02
N ASP A 9 -35.83 1.69 -7.04
CA ASP A 9 -34.99 0.52 -7.26
C ASP A 9 -35.87 -0.66 -7.68
N ASN A 10 -35.78 -1.04 -8.95
CA ASN A 10 -36.28 -2.31 -9.44
C ASN A 10 -35.15 -2.96 -10.24
N ASN A 11 -34.28 -3.71 -9.54
CA ASN A 11 -33.43 -4.70 -10.18
C ASN A 11 -33.22 -5.89 -9.24
N ASN A 12 -34.17 -6.82 -9.34
CA ASN A 12 -34.01 -8.19 -8.85
C ASN A 12 -33.00 -8.91 -9.75
N ASN A 13 -31.71 -8.82 -9.39
CA ASN A 13 -30.72 -9.80 -9.84
C ASN A 13 -29.93 -10.22 -8.61
N LYS A 14 -30.30 -11.37 -8.03
CA LYS A 14 -29.47 -12.06 -7.05
C LYS A 14 -28.14 -12.40 -7.71
N PRO A 15 -26.98 -11.97 -7.17
CA PRO A 15 -25.71 -12.39 -7.72
C PRO A 15 -25.53 -13.89 -7.48
N VAL A 16 -25.31 -14.61 -8.57
CA VAL A 16 -24.76 -15.97 -8.56
C VAL A 16 -23.46 -15.91 -7.75
N SER A 17 -23.33 -16.77 -6.75
CA SER A 17 -22.13 -16.87 -5.91
C SER A 17 -20.92 -17.26 -6.76
N LYS A 18 -20.15 -16.26 -7.23
CA LYS A 18 -18.84 -16.45 -7.82
C LYS A 18 -17.85 -16.70 -6.68
N GLU A 19 -17.18 -17.85 -6.67
CA GLU A 19 -16.11 -18.15 -5.72
C GLU A 19 -15.07 -17.00 -5.77
N THR A 20 -14.92 -16.29 -4.66
CA THR A 20 -13.97 -15.18 -4.56
C THR A 20 -12.59 -15.73 -4.28
N HIS A 21 -11.71 -15.70 -5.27
CA HIS A 21 -10.30 -16.14 -5.20
C HIS A 21 -9.35 -15.20 -4.41
N HIS A 22 -9.88 -14.25 -3.63
CA HIS A 22 -9.06 -13.38 -2.79
C HIS A 22 -9.26 -13.70 -1.30
N GLU A 23 -8.20 -13.49 -0.53
CA GLU A 23 -8.19 -13.60 0.92
C GLU A 23 -8.21 -12.21 1.54
N ILE A 24 -8.87 -12.03 2.69
CA ILE A 24 -8.73 -10.82 3.49
C ILE A 24 -7.47 -10.96 4.33
N THR A 25 -6.72 -9.87 4.54
CA THR A 25 -5.50 -9.87 5.35
C THR A 25 -5.68 -10.55 6.72
N SER A 26 -4.80 -11.50 7.01
CA SER A 26 -4.58 -12.14 8.31
C SER A 26 -3.09 -12.08 8.61
N TRP A 27 -2.68 -11.45 9.71
CA TRP A 27 -1.27 -11.34 10.08
C TRP A 27 -0.93 -12.37 11.15
N PRO A 28 0.22 -13.06 11.04
CA PRO A 28 1.32 -12.81 10.10
C PRO A 28 1.26 -13.52 8.74
N GLU A 29 0.23 -14.34 8.45
CA GLU A 29 0.18 -15.23 7.27
C GLU A 29 0.19 -14.48 5.93
N SER A 30 -0.43 -13.31 5.89
CA SER A 30 -0.51 -12.46 4.71
C SER A 30 0.79 -11.70 4.40
N ALA A 31 1.85 -11.83 5.22
CA ALA A 31 3.14 -11.20 4.90
C ALA A 31 3.86 -11.93 3.74
N PRO A 32 4.60 -11.20 2.87
CA PRO A 32 5.48 -11.80 1.87
C PRO A 32 6.53 -12.64 2.54
N ASP A 33 6.92 -13.70 1.85
CA ASP A 33 8.11 -14.45 2.27
C ASP A 33 9.36 -13.58 2.04
N GLU A 34 10.43 -13.84 2.79
CA GLU A 34 11.66 -13.05 2.66
C GLU A 34 12.39 -13.28 1.34
N ASP A 35 12.18 -14.43 0.71
CA ASP A 35 12.75 -14.77 -0.59
C ASP A 35 11.82 -14.40 -1.75
N GLU A 36 10.68 -13.74 -1.48
CA GLU A 36 9.81 -13.22 -2.52
C GLU A 36 10.47 -12.01 -3.18
N GLU A 37 10.87 -12.18 -4.45
CA GLU A 37 11.61 -11.18 -5.20
C GLU A 37 10.81 -9.90 -5.44
N HIS A 38 9.51 -10.05 -5.69
CA HIS A 38 8.62 -8.96 -6.02
C HIS A 38 7.20 -9.22 -5.54
N ILE A 39 6.56 -8.16 -5.06
CA ILE A 39 5.10 -8.13 -4.82
C ILE A 39 4.45 -7.08 -5.71
N VAL A 40 3.15 -7.23 -5.91
CA VAL A 40 2.33 -6.25 -6.62
C VAL A 40 1.36 -5.62 -5.65
N SER A 41 1.17 -4.31 -5.74
CA SER A 41 0.02 -3.67 -5.10
C SER A 41 -0.87 -2.99 -6.12
N ILE A 42 -2.18 -3.11 -5.93
CA ILE A 42 -3.22 -2.60 -6.82
C ILE A 42 -4.19 -1.76 -6.00
N VAL A 43 -4.50 -0.57 -6.48
CA VAL A 43 -5.46 0.34 -5.87
C VAL A 43 -6.55 0.67 -6.88
N CYS A 44 -7.80 0.44 -6.50
CA CYS A 44 -8.94 0.78 -7.35
C CYS A 44 -9.38 2.22 -7.09
N GLY A 45 -8.92 3.14 -7.93
CA GLY A 45 -9.47 4.50 -7.97
C GLY A 45 -10.79 4.55 -8.74
N ASN A 46 -11.47 5.70 -8.68
CA ASN A 46 -12.75 5.91 -9.37
C ASN A 46 -12.62 5.85 -10.90
N SER A 47 -11.49 6.27 -11.45
CA SER A 47 -11.31 6.41 -12.91
C SER A 47 -10.18 5.56 -13.46
N HIS A 48 -9.31 5.04 -12.61
CA HIS A 48 -8.15 4.25 -13.00
C HIS A 48 -7.81 3.24 -11.92
N LEU A 49 -7.25 2.11 -12.33
CA LEU A 49 -6.48 1.24 -11.45
C LEU A 49 -5.05 1.76 -11.37
N HIS A 50 -4.52 1.83 -10.15
CA HIS A 50 -3.15 2.22 -9.88
C HIS A 50 -2.37 1.00 -9.44
N TRP A 51 -1.21 0.81 -10.03
CA TRP A 51 -0.42 -0.39 -9.87
C TRP A 51 0.99 -0.02 -9.41
N ALA A 52 1.55 -0.84 -8.55
CA ALA A 52 2.97 -0.80 -8.22
C ALA A 52 3.58 -2.19 -8.21
N PHE A 53 4.79 -2.28 -8.76
CA PHE A 53 5.67 -3.43 -8.63
C PHE A 53 6.72 -3.06 -7.57
N HIS A 54 6.80 -3.83 -6.50
CA HIS A 54 7.71 -3.57 -5.39
C HIS A 54 8.93 -4.46 -5.47
N ASN A 55 10.06 -3.98 -4.93
CA ASN A 55 11.23 -4.83 -4.70
C ASN A 55 10.96 -5.86 -3.62
N SER A 56 11.95 -6.72 -3.35
CA SER A 56 11.85 -7.76 -2.33
C SER A 56 11.80 -7.19 -0.92
N VAL A 57 11.44 -8.05 0.03
CA VAL A 57 11.45 -7.74 1.47
C VAL A 57 12.83 -7.30 1.96
N LYS A 58 13.90 -7.84 1.35
CA LYS A 58 15.30 -7.46 1.66
C LYS A 58 15.66 -6.05 1.18
N ALA A 59 14.86 -5.47 0.29
CA ALA A 59 14.98 -4.10 -0.21
C ALA A 59 13.81 -3.22 0.27
N ASP A 60 13.28 -3.51 1.47
CA ASP A 60 12.25 -2.77 2.17
C ASP A 60 10.93 -2.60 1.40
N LEU A 61 10.65 -3.46 0.41
CA LEU A 61 9.47 -3.37 -0.46
C LEU A 61 9.32 -1.99 -1.14
N GLN A 62 10.42 -1.26 -1.32
CA GLN A 62 10.38 0.04 -1.99
C GLN A 62 9.78 -0.14 -3.39
N PRO A 63 8.79 0.67 -3.78
CA PRO A 63 8.19 0.56 -5.10
C PRO A 63 9.24 0.77 -6.20
N ALA A 64 9.36 -0.19 -7.10
CA ALA A 64 10.30 -0.17 -8.23
C ALA A 64 9.67 0.45 -9.48
N LEU A 65 8.37 0.23 -9.69
CA LEU A 65 7.65 0.67 -10.87
C LEU A 65 6.21 1.03 -10.51
N PHE A 66 5.71 2.12 -11.12
CA PHE A 66 4.31 2.52 -11.03
C PHE A 66 3.70 2.64 -12.42
N TRP A 67 2.45 2.22 -12.56
CA TRP A 67 1.65 2.48 -13.76
C TRP A 67 0.17 2.59 -13.43
N ARG A 68 -0.63 2.97 -14.43
CA ARG A 68 -2.08 3.07 -14.30
C ARG A 68 -2.75 2.47 -15.53
N THR A 69 -3.94 1.94 -15.34
CA THR A 69 -4.80 1.44 -16.41
C THR A 69 -6.23 1.95 -16.19
N PRO A 70 -7.10 1.89 -17.20
CA PRO A 70 -8.53 2.00 -16.98
C PRO A 70 -9.03 0.93 -15.98
N PRO A 71 -10.22 1.12 -15.37
CA PRO A 71 -10.92 0.08 -14.64
C PRO A 71 -11.19 -1.12 -15.55
N LEU A 72 -11.19 -2.31 -14.97
CA LEU A 72 -11.53 -3.52 -15.73
C LEU A 72 -13.01 -3.52 -16.10
N ILE A 73 -13.30 -4.05 -17.28
CA ILE A 73 -14.67 -4.29 -17.77
C ILE A 73 -14.91 -5.80 -17.94
N ASN A 74 -16.16 -6.23 -18.06
CA ASN A 74 -16.48 -7.67 -18.17
C ASN A 74 -15.86 -8.30 -19.43
N GLU A 75 -15.72 -7.52 -20.50
CA GLU A 75 -15.08 -7.92 -21.75
C GLU A 75 -13.61 -8.32 -21.55
N ASP A 76 -12.93 -7.77 -20.54
CA ASP A 76 -11.56 -8.18 -20.19
C ASP A 76 -11.50 -9.63 -19.67
N LEU A 77 -12.62 -10.20 -19.23
CA LEU A 77 -12.70 -11.59 -18.79
C LEU A 77 -13.25 -12.55 -19.86
N SER A 78 -13.61 -12.04 -21.05
CA SER A 78 -14.25 -12.84 -22.10
C SER A 78 -13.29 -13.75 -22.88
N GLY A 79 -11.99 -13.45 -22.87
CA GLY A 79 -10.93 -14.20 -23.54
C GLY A 79 -9.95 -14.87 -22.57
N PRO A 80 -8.77 -15.31 -23.05
CA PRO A 80 -7.74 -15.88 -22.19
C PRO A 80 -7.29 -14.88 -21.12
N LEU A 81 -7.54 -15.21 -19.85
CA LEU A 81 -7.32 -14.31 -18.72
C LEU A 81 -5.85 -13.88 -18.56
N ALA A 82 -4.90 -14.78 -18.84
CA ALA A 82 -3.46 -14.48 -18.80
C ALA A 82 -3.07 -13.43 -19.86
N GLU A 83 -3.61 -13.51 -21.07
CA GLU A 83 -3.41 -12.51 -22.12
C GLU A 83 -4.05 -11.18 -21.73
N SER A 84 -5.26 -11.22 -21.15
CA SER A 84 -5.94 -10.04 -20.65
C SER A 84 -5.14 -9.32 -19.55
N LEU A 85 -4.59 -10.09 -18.60
CA LEU A 85 -3.70 -9.58 -17.57
C LEU A 85 -2.47 -8.92 -18.19
N SER A 86 -1.81 -9.58 -19.14
CA SER A 86 -0.63 -9.06 -19.83
C SER A 86 -0.86 -7.70 -20.49
N ARG A 87 -2.03 -7.45 -21.09
CA ARG A 87 -2.38 -6.12 -21.67
C ARG A 87 -2.36 -4.98 -20.65
N HIS A 88 -2.50 -5.30 -19.36
CA HIS A 88 -2.48 -4.33 -18.26
C HIS A 88 -1.10 -4.21 -17.60
N LEU A 89 -0.09 -4.94 -18.07
CA LEU A 89 1.24 -4.98 -17.46
C LEU A 89 2.29 -4.30 -18.35
N PRO A 90 3.20 -3.50 -17.76
CA PRO A 90 4.40 -3.06 -18.45
C PRO A 90 5.32 -4.26 -18.75
N GLN A 91 6.16 -4.13 -19.78
CA GLN A 91 7.03 -5.23 -20.26
C GLN A 91 7.87 -5.88 -19.16
N TYR A 92 8.35 -5.10 -18.18
CA TYR A 92 9.12 -5.64 -17.06
C TYR A 92 8.29 -6.59 -16.19
N ALA A 93 7.09 -6.18 -15.76
CA ALA A 93 6.18 -7.02 -14.99
C ALA A 93 5.70 -8.23 -15.81
N HIS A 94 5.40 -8.03 -17.11
CA HIS A 94 5.10 -9.13 -18.03
C HIS A 94 6.22 -10.17 -18.05
N ASN A 95 7.47 -9.75 -18.27
CA ASN A 95 8.61 -10.65 -18.35
C ASN A 95 8.84 -11.40 -17.03
N HIS A 96 8.61 -10.73 -15.90
CA HIS A 96 8.70 -11.38 -14.61
C HIS A 96 7.63 -12.46 -14.47
N ILE A 97 6.39 -12.19 -14.87
CA ILE A 97 5.24 -13.09 -14.71
C ILE A 97 5.24 -14.26 -15.70
N PHE A 98 5.46 -14.00 -16.99
CA PHE A 98 5.31 -14.98 -18.09
C PHE A 98 6.66 -15.48 -18.66
N GLY A 99 7.78 -14.89 -18.22
CA GLY A 99 9.11 -15.16 -18.76
C GLY A 99 9.48 -14.25 -19.94
N LYS A 100 10.75 -13.89 -20.01
CA LYS A 100 11.27 -12.96 -21.03
C LYS A 100 11.11 -13.55 -22.44
N GLY A 101 10.42 -12.81 -23.32
CA GLY A 101 10.22 -13.18 -24.72
C GLY A 101 9.05 -14.14 -24.96
N ASN A 102 8.35 -14.57 -23.92
CA ASN A 102 7.19 -15.45 -24.03
C ASN A 102 5.90 -14.65 -24.25
N SER A 103 4.96 -15.26 -24.99
CA SER A 103 3.56 -14.84 -24.99
C SER A 103 2.91 -15.13 -23.63
N ALA A 104 1.88 -14.37 -23.29
CA ALA A 104 1.14 -14.57 -22.05
C ALA A 104 0.18 -15.74 -22.17
N SER A 105 0.34 -16.76 -21.32
CA SER A 105 -0.60 -17.86 -21.16
C SER A 105 -0.51 -18.40 -19.73
N ALA A 106 -1.46 -19.24 -19.31
CA ALA A 106 -1.38 -19.90 -18.01
C ALA A 106 -0.13 -20.80 -17.92
N GLU A 107 0.21 -21.49 -19.02
CA GLU A 107 1.36 -22.39 -19.11
C GLU A 107 2.68 -21.62 -19.00
N THR A 108 2.82 -20.47 -19.67
CA THR A 108 4.04 -19.67 -19.56
C THR A 108 4.17 -19.03 -18.19
N ALA A 109 3.06 -18.65 -17.54
CA ALA A 109 3.06 -18.18 -16.16
C ALA A 109 3.50 -19.28 -15.16
N VAL A 110 2.99 -20.51 -15.32
CA VAL A 110 3.38 -21.66 -14.48
C VAL A 110 4.83 -22.04 -14.72
N SER A 111 5.29 -22.06 -15.97
CA SER A 111 6.69 -22.34 -16.32
C SER A 111 7.66 -21.30 -15.75
N ALA A 112 7.28 -20.02 -15.78
CA ALA A 112 8.08 -18.95 -15.18
C ALA A 112 8.06 -19.03 -13.64
N ALA A 113 6.89 -19.32 -13.04
CA ALA A 113 6.75 -19.53 -11.61
C ALA A 113 7.64 -20.66 -11.08
N ALA A 114 7.70 -21.80 -11.78
CA ALA A 114 8.52 -22.94 -11.39
C ALA A 114 10.03 -22.65 -11.35
N LYS A 115 10.49 -21.55 -11.97
CA LYS A 115 11.90 -21.13 -11.97
C LYS A 115 12.25 -20.15 -10.84
N ARG A 116 11.24 -19.60 -10.15
CA ARG A 116 11.44 -18.68 -9.03
C ARG A 116 11.69 -19.48 -7.75
N THR A 117 12.42 -18.90 -6.81
CA THR A 117 12.55 -19.46 -5.45
C THR A 117 11.17 -19.69 -4.82
N LEU A 118 10.24 -18.76 -5.07
CA LEU A 118 8.84 -18.88 -4.68
C LEU A 118 7.93 -18.79 -5.90
N PRO A 119 7.08 -19.81 -6.14
CA PRO A 119 6.33 -19.88 -7.38
C PRO A 119 5.20 -18.84 -7.46
N LYS A 120 4.59 -18.49 -6.33
CA LYS A 120 3.45 -17.55 -6.29
C LYS A 120 3.91 -16.11 -6.09
N ILE A 121 3.25 -15.18 -6.79
CA ILE A 121 3.40 -13.73 -6.58
C ILE A 121 2.28 -13.22 -5.68
N SER A 122 2.63 -12.40 -4.69
CA SER A 122 1.67 -11.70 -3.84
C SER A 122 1.11 -10.46 -4.50
N VAL A 123 -0.20 -10.32 -4.43
CA VAL A 123 -0.95 -9.19 -4.96
C VAL A 123 -1.77 -8.57 -3.83
N TYR A 124 -1.36 -7.39 -3.36
CA TYR A 124 -2.07 -6.65 -2.32
C TYR A 124 -3.04 -5.66 -2.93
N LEU A 125 -4.32 -5.80 -2.61
CA LEU A 125 -5.40 -5.00 -3.16
C LEU A 125 -5.94 -4.04 -2.11
N VAL A 126 -6.08 -2.75 -2.47
CA VAL A 126 -6.78 -1.74 -1.67
C VAL A 126 -7.93 -1.18 -2.50
N SER A 127 -9.17 -1.47 -2.09
CA SER A 127 -10.37 -1.03 -2.80
C SER A 127 -11.61 -1.11 -1.91
N THR A 128 -12.58 -0.23 -2.15
CA THR A 128 -13.96 -0.37 -1.65
C THR A 128 -14.95 -0.75 -2.76
N ASN A 129 -14.50 -0.81 -4.02
CA ASN A 129 -15.30 -1.19 -5.17
C ASN A 129 -15.30 -2.72 -5.33
N GLN A 130 -16.43 -3.34 -4.99
CA GLN A 130 -16.60 -4.81 -5.01
C GLN A 130 -16.51 -5.40 -6.41
N ASP A 131 -17.00 -4.71 -7.43
CA ASP A 131 -16.95 -5.18 -8.81
C ASP A 131 -15.50 -5.28 -9.29
N GLN A 132 -14.72 -4.22 -9.06
CA GLN A 132 -13.29 -4.21 -9.42
C GLN A 132 -12.51 -5.27 -8.63
N ILE A 133 -12.80 -5.47 -7.34
CA ILE A 133 -12.20 -6.54 -6.55
C ILE A 133 -12.47 -7.91 -7.20
N GLY A 134 -13.71 -8.17 -7.60
CA GLY A 134 -14.10 -9.41 -8.26
C GLY A 134 -13.40 -9.63 -9.61
N LEU A 135 -13.35 -8.61 -10.46
CA LEU A 135 -12.70 -8.67 -11.77
C LEU A 135 -11.18 -8.90 -11.65
N ILE A 136 -10.51 -8.16 -10.76
CA ILE A 136 -9.07 -8.32 -10.50
C ILE A 136 -8.80 -9.72 -9.95
N SER A 137 -9.62 -10.19 -9.01
CA SER A 137 -9.47 -11.52 -8.41
C SER A 137 -9.53 -12.64 -9.45
N GLN A 138 -10.50 -12.57 -10.38
CA GLN A 138 -10.63 -13.54 -11.46
C GLN A 138 -9.45 -13.48 -12.43
N MET A 139 -9.07 -12.27 -12.86
CA MET A 139 -7.96 -12.08 -13.80
C MET A 139 -6.63 -12.60 -13.25
N TRP A 140 -6.28 -12.25 -12.01
CA TRP A 140 -5.04 -12.71 -11.36
C TRP A 140 -5.08 -14.18 -10.92
N GLY A 141 -6.26 -14.75 -10.70
CA GLY A 141 -6.45 -16.17 -10.43
C GLY A 141 -6.06 -17.09 -11.60
N SER A 142 -5.86 -16.53 -12.80
CA SER A 142 -5.40 -17.28 -13.98
C SER A 142 -3.90 -17.64 -13.97
N ILE A 143 -3.14 -17.11 -13.02
CA ILE A 143 -1.70 -17.36 -12.86
C ILE A 143 -1.39 -17.77 -11.41
N PRO A 144 -0.22 -18.38 -11.13
CA PRO A 144 0.21 -18.66 -9.78
C PRO A 144 0.40 -17.37 -8.95
N SER A 145 -0.66 -16.93 -8.28
CA SER A 145 -0.68 -15.74 -7.45
C SER A 145 -1.44 -15.97 -6.15
N ARG A 146 -1.23 -15.10 -5.17
CA ARG A 146 -2.08 -14.97 -3.99
C ARG A 146 -2.60 -13.55 -3.91
N ILE A 147 -3.90 -13.39 -3.75
CA ILE A 147 -4.58 -12.10 -3.86
C ILE A 147 -5.10 -11.74 -2.49
N ILE A 148 -4.62 -10.63 -1.94
CA ILE A 148 -4.79 -10.26 -0.54
C ILE A 148 -5.46 -8.89 -0.48
N LEU A 149 -6.71 -8.85 -0.02
CA LEU A 149 -7.47 -7.63 0.19
C LEU A 149 -7.11 -7.02 1.55
N MET A 150 -6.52 -5.83 1.53
CA MET A 150 -6.13 -5.10 2.74
C MET A 150 -7.32 -4.35 3.35
N LYS A 151 -7.35 -4.30 4.69
CA LYS A 151 -8.36 -3.62 5.51
C LYS A 151 -7.76 -2.48 6.31
N GLY A 152 -8.62 -1.62 6.86
CA GLY A 152 -8.17 -0.44 7.61
C GLY A 152 -7.24 -0.74 8.79
N ASP A 153 -7.45 -1.87 9.49
CA ASP A 153 -6.60 -2.30 10.61
C ASP A 153 -5.16 -2.63 10.22
N ASP A 154 -4.89 -2.87 8.94
CA ASP A 154 -3.54 -3.16 8.47
C ASP A 154 -2.64 -1.91 8.55
N PHE A 155 -3.25 -0.73 8.45
CA PHE A 155 -2.56 0.56 8.46
C PHE A 155 -2.57 1.21 9.84
N PHE A 156 -3.75 1.29 10.46
CA PHE A 156 -3.96 1.88 11.78
C PHE A 156 -5.02 1.09 12.53
N SER A 157 -4.79 0.80 13.82
CA SER A 157 -5.78 0.12 14.64
C SER A 157 -6.89 1.08 15.10
N LYS A 158 -8.02 0.54 15.57
CA LYS A 158 -9.05 1.35 16.25
C LYS A 158 -8.50 2.16 17.43
N THR A 159 -7.50 1.63 18.14
CA THR A 159 -6.81 2.35 19.23
C THR A 159 -5.93 3.49 18.74
N ASP A 160 -5.58 3.50 17.46
CA ASP A 160 -4.89 4.60 16.80
C ASP A 160 -5.86 5.69 16.32
N GLY A 161 -7.16 5.55 16.56
CA GLY A 161 -8.15 6.58 16.26
C GLY A 161 -8.85 6.41 14.90
N ARG A 162 -8.60 5.32 14.15
CA ARG A 162 -9.44 5.03 12.97
C ARG A 162 -10.86 4.65 13.41
N TYR A 163 -11.85 5.09 12.65
CA TYR A 163 -13.25 4.67 12.81
C TYR A 163 -13.68 3.71 11.70
N GLU A 164 -14.77 2.98 11.91
CA GLU A 164 -15.18 1.87 11.03
C GLU A 164 -15.40 2.29 9.57
N LYS A 165 -16.05 3.43 9.35
CA LYS A 165 -16.36 3.97 8.02
C LYS A 165 -15.22 4.80 7.41
N MET A 166 -14.01 4.79 7.98
CA MET A 166 -12.89 5.52 7.41
C MET A 166 -12.36 4.74 6.20
N GLY A 167 -12.25 5.42 5.05
CA GLY A 167 -11.74 4.81 3.82
C GLY A 167 -10.34 4.22 4.02
N VAL A 168 -10.14 2.99 3.55
CA VAL A 168 -8.86 2.29 3.63
C VAL A 168 -7.77 3.00 2.82
N ASP A 169 -8.15 3.66 1.73
CA ASP A 169 -7.31 4.54 0.92
C ASP A 169 -6.73 5.70 1.74
N ARG A 170 -7.57 6.38 2.54
CA ARG A 170 -7.16 7.48 3.43
C ARG A 170 -6.17 7.02 4.49
N LEU A 171 -6.37 5.82 5.02
CA LEU A 171 -5.46 5.21 6.00
C LEU A 171 -4.12 4.85 5.34
N ALA A 172 -4.16 4.27 4.14
CA ALA A 172 -2.97 3.90 3.40
C ALA A 172 -2.13 5.13 3.02
N VAL A 173 -2.72 6.20 2.49
CA VAL A 173 -1.95 7.43 2.16
C VAL A 173 -1.37 8.10 3.40
N LEU A 174 -2.09 8.10 4.54
CA LEU A 174 -1.56 8.62 5.80
C LEU A 174 -0.38 7.80 6.29
N ARG A 175 -0.45 6.46 6.16
CA ARG A 175 0.66 5.57 6.48
C ARG A 175 1.86 5.84 5.59
N GLY A 176 1.65 6.05 4.29
CA GLY A 176 2.72 6.38 3.34
C GLY A 176 3.38 7.73 3.66
N ALA A 177 2.60 8.73 4.08
CA ALA A 177 3.16 10.01 4.52
C ALA A 177 4.05 9.86 5.76
N ALA A 178 3.60 9.07 6.72
CA ALA A 178 4.35 8.78 7.94
C ALA A 178 5.61 7.93 7.66
N ASP A 179 5.58 7.05 6.66
CA ASP A 179 6.75 6.27 6.24
C ASP A 179 7.83 7.15 5.61
N LEU A 180 7.42 8.07 4.73
CA LEU A 180 8.36 8.95 4.00
C LEU A 180 8.92 10.09 4.85
N HIS A 181 8.11 10.68 5.73
CA HIS A 181 8.45 11.90 6.46
C HIS A 181 8.28 11.82 7.97
N GLY A 182 7.70 10.74 8.49
CA GLY A 182 7.47 10.60 9.92
C GLY A 182 6.16 11.18 10.43
N PHE A 183 5.97 11.08 11.75
CA PHE A 183 4.87 11.72 12.47
C PHE A 183 5.32 13.04 13.12
N PRO A 184 4.42 14.03 13.34
CA PRO A 184 3.03 14.06 12.91
C PRO A 184 2.88 14.09 11.39
N ALA A 185 1.77 13.60 10.87
CA ALA A 185 1.52 13.51 9.43
C ALA A 185 0.19 14.17 9.06
N LEU A 186 0.16 14.86 7.92
CA LEU A 186 -1.06 15.39 7.30
C LEU A 186 -1.00 15.06 5.81
N VAL A 187 -2.09 14.46 5.31
CA VAL A 187 -2.31 14.23 3.89
C VAL A 187 -3.53 15.02 3.44
N ILE A 188 -3.42 15.71 2.31
CA ILE A 188 -4.55 16.30 1.59
C ILE A 188 -4.64 15.61 0.22
N ASP A 189 -5.71 14.86 0.00
CA ASP A 189 -5.98 14.15 -1.26
C ASP A 189 -6.94 14.96 -2.11
N GLY A 190 -6.45 15.44 -3.26
CA GLY A 190 -7.27 16.11 -4.26
C GLY A 190 -7.73 15.12 -5.33
N GLY A 191 -8.86 14.47 -5.11
CA GLY A 191 -9.49 13.56 -6.07
C GLY A 191 -10.91 13.98 -6.44
N THR A 192 -11.76 13.00 -6.78
CA THR A 192 -13.20 13.22 -6.99
C THR A 192 -13.83 13.96 -5.81
N ALA A 193 -13.52 13.50 -4.59
CA ALA A 193 -13.69 14.27 -3.38
C ALA A 193 -12.31 14.78 -2.94
N THR A 194 -12.29 15.91 -2.25
CA THR A 194 -11.10 16.36 -1.53
C THR A 194 -11.18 15.86 -0.11
N THR A 195 -10.17 15.12 0.32
CA THR A 195 -10.11 14.66 1.71
C THR A 195 -8.85 15.17 2.36
N TYR A 196 -8.88 15.30 3.68
CA TYR A 196 -7.66 15.41 4.47
C TYR A 196 -7.72 14.43 5.62
N THR A 197 -6.57 13.89 6.01
CA THR A 197 -6.45 12.98 7.15
C THR A 197 -5.14 13.29 7.87
N ALA A 198 -5.20 13.37 9.19
CA ALA A 198 -4.07 13.79 10.01
C ALA A 198 -3.81 12.83 11.16
N ALA A 199 -2.54 12.72 11.55
CA ALA A 199 -2.08 12.08 12.77
C ALA A 199 -1.17 13.01 13.57
N ASP A 200 -1.16 12.82 14.89
CA ASP A 200 -0.26 13.51 15.82
C ASP A 200 1.13 12.88 15.84
N ALA A 201 2.03 13.44 16.65
CA ALA A 201 3.41 12.97 16.80
C ALA A 201 3.53 11.54 17.37
N LYS A 202 2.47 11.00 17.98
CA LYS A 202 2.42 9.63 18.51
C LYS A 202 1.81 8.65 17.49
N GLY A 203 1.51 9.11 16.28
CA GLY A 203 0.83 8.31 15.26
C GLY A 203 -0.65 8.08 15.54
N LYS A 204 -1.27 8.85 16.44
CA LYS A 204 -2.72 8.79 16.68
C LYS A 204 -3.44 9.68 15.68
N ILE A 205 -4.41 9.11 14.99
CA ILE A 205 -5.26 9.79 14.02
C ILE A 205 -6.06 10.87 14.75
N LEU A 206 -5.84 12.11 14.33
CA LEU A 206 -6.60 13.28 14.79
C LEU A 206 -7.97 13.38 14.12
N GLY A 207 -8.13 12.68 13.00
CA GLY A 207 -9.33 12.68 12.17
C GLY A 207 -9.04 13.29 10.79
N GLY A 208 -10.06 13.92 10.22
CA GLY A 208 -9.97 14.47 8.89
C GLY A 208 -11.30 15.05 8.42
N GLY A 209 -11.37 15.43 7.15
CA GLY A 209 -12.58 15.95 6.53
C GLY A 209 -12.70 15.52 5.08
N ILE A 210 -13.91 15.70 4.54
CA ILE A 210 -14.29 15.37 3.16
C ILE A 210 -15.07 16.56 2.59
N GLY A 211 -14.71 16.99 1.40
CA GLY A 211 -15.38 18.05 0.65
C GLY A 211 -15.45 17.73 -0.85
N ALA A 212 -16.18 18.55 -1.59
CA ALA A 212 -16.26 18.41 -3.05
C ALA A 212 -14.90 18.70 -3.69
N GLY A 213 -14.44 17.79 -4.57
CA GLY A 213 -13.26 17.99 -5.40
C GLY A 213 -13.44 19.07 -6.45
N LEU A 214 -12.34 19.51 -7.07
CA LEU A 214 -12.33 20.58 -8.07
C LEU A 214 -13.33 20.31 -9.20
N GLN A 215 -13.31 19.09 -9.75
CA GLN A 215 -14.18 18.71 -10.87
C GLN A 215 -15.66 18.64 -10.47
N ILE A 216 -15.98 18.21 -9.25
CA ILE A 216 -17.36 18.20 -8.76
C ILE A 216 -17.87 19.64 -8.67
N LYS A 217 -17.09 20.54 -8.07
CA LYS A 217 -17.50 21.95 -7.92
C LYS A 217 -17.81 22.61 -9.27
N LEU A 218 -16.92 22.44 -10.25
CA LEU A 218 -17.10 23.00 -11.60
C LEU A 218 -18.31 22.39 -12.31
N ARG A 219 -18.49 21.06 -12.22
CA ARG A 219 -19.62 20.35 -12.82
C ARG A 219 -20.95 20.77 -12.19
N CYS A 220 -21.03 20.85 -10.86
CA CYS A 220 -22.26 21.23 -10.17
C CYS A 220 -22.71 22.64 -10.56
N MET A 221 -21.78 23.59 -10.75
CA MET A 221 -22.15 24.93 -11.22
C MET A 221 -22.80 24.88 -12.61
N HIS A 222 -22.29 24.05 -13.53
CA HIS A 222 -22.89 23.87 -14.85
C HIS A 222 -24.23 23.13 -14.80
N GLU A 223 -24.31 22.01 -14.07
CA GLU A 223 -25.52 21.17 -14.04
C GLU A 223 -26.71 21.81 -13.30
N TYR A 224 -26.43 22.67 -12.32
CA TYR A 224 -27.47 23.28 -11.47
C TYR A 224 -27.66 24.78 -11.72
N THR A 225 -27.17 25.32 -12.85
CA THR A 225 -27.47 26.69 -13.28
C THR A 225 -27.66 26.75 -14.81
N ASP A 226 -28.56 27.62 -15.28
CA ASP A 226 -28.95 27.63 -16.70
C ASP A 226 -27.88 28.19 -17.65
N ALA A 227 -26.97 29.03 -17.16
CA ALA A 227 -26.12 29.88 -18.00
C ALA A 227 -24.60 29.70 -17.79
N LEU A 228 -24.16 28.87 -16.84
CA LEU A 228 -22.72 28.67 -16.62
C LEU A 228 -22.15 27.61 -17.57
N PRO A 229 -20.99 27.85 -18.20
CA PRO A 229 -20.37 26.89 -19.09
C PRO A 229 -19.85 25.67 -18.32
N LEU A 230 -19.83 24.51 -18.99
CA LEU A 230 -19.11 23.34 -18.48
C LEU A 230 -17.61 23.60 -18.59
N VAL A 231 -16.92 23.72 -17.45
CA VAL A 231 -15.46 23.80 -17.41
C VAL A 231 -14.92 22.40 -17.14
N GLY A 232 -14.33 21.79 -18.17
CA GLY A 232 -13.79 20.44 -18.07
C GLY A 232 -12.41 20.39 -17.39
N PRO A 233 -11.92 19.18 -17.06
CA PRO A 233 -10.59 19.01 -16.48
C PRO A 233 -9.46 19.60 -17.34
N GLN A 234 -9.55 19.44 -18.66
CA GLN A 234 -8.53 19.95 -19.58
C GLN A 234 -8.56 21.48 -19.69
N ASP A 235 -9.74 22.10 -19.60
CA ASP A 235 -9.87 23.55 -19.60
C ASP A 235 -9.22 24.14 -18.35
N ALA A 236 -9.57 23.58 -17.18
CA ALA A 236 -8.98 23.99 -15.90
C ALA A 236 -7.44 23.86 -15.91
N VAL A 237 -6.92 22.70 -16.35
CA VAL A 237 -5.47 22.47 -16.46
C VAL A 237 -4.82 23.45 -17.43
N SER A 238 -5.45 23.73 -18.57
CA SER A 238 -4.92 24.66 -19.57
C SER A 238 -4.82 26.07 -19.02
N ARG A 239 -5.87 26.57 -18.33
CA ARG A 239 -5.84 27.90 -17.72
C ARG A 239 -4.83 28.00 -16.58
N VAL A 240 -4.68 26.95 -15.76
CA VAL A 240 -3.62 26.90 -14.72
C VAL A 240 -2.23 26.95 -15.35
N LYS A 241 -1.98 26.21 -16.43
CA LYS A 241 -0.70 26.26 -17.16
C LYS A 241 -0.44 27.63 -17.76
N GLU A 242 -1.44 28.27 -18.38
CA GLU A 242 -1.28 29.64 -18.88
C GLU A 242 -0.90 30.62 -17.76
N ALA A 243 -1.50 30.48 -16.58
CA ALA A 243 -1.17 31.32 -15.43
C ALA A 243 0.29 31.11 -14.97
N LEU A 244 0.74 29.85 -14.89
CA LEU A 244 2.11 29.50 -14.50
C LEU A 244 3.15 29.92 -15.55
N ASP A 245 2.96 29.53 -16.80
CA ASP A 245 3.97 29.65 -17.85
C ASP A 245 4.04 31.07 -18.43
N ARG A 246 2.88 31.71 -18.59
CA ARG A 246 2.77 33.05 -19.21
C ARG A 246 2.59 34.16 -18.18
N LYS A 247 2.63 33.83 -16.88
CA LYS A 247 2.39 34.77 -15.77
C LYS A 247 1.06 35.52 -15.88
N LYS A 248 0.06 34.87 -16.48
CA LYS A 248 -1.29 35.41 -16.66
C LYS A 248 -2.18 34.98 -15.49
N THR A 249 -1.94 35.55 -14.32
CA THR A 249 -2.69 35.24 -13.09
C THR A 249 -4.19 35.41 -13.30
N LEU A 250 -4.96 34.39 -12.89
CA LEU A 250 -6.42 34.45 -12.86
C LEU A 250 -6.87 35.47 -11.81
N GLN A 251 -7.57 36.50 -12.27
CA GLN A 251 -8.05 37.58 -11.42
C GLN A 251 -9.30 37.13 -10.67
N ILE A 252 -9.38 37.43 -9.37
CA ILE A 252 -10.55 37.13 -8.54
C ILE A 252 -11.78 37.86 -9.07
N PHE A 253 -11.62 39.11 -9.50
CA PHE A 253 -12.65 39.89 -10.18
C PHE A 253 -12.50 39.80 -11.70
N SER A 254 -12.62 38.59 -12.23
CA SER A 254 -12.56 38.35 -13.67
C SER A 254 -13.77 38.92 -14.43
N ARG A 255 -13.55 39.36 -15.67
CA ARG A 255 -14.59 39.77 -16.63
C ARG A 255 -14.93 38.67 -17.65
N ASP A 256 -14.34 37.50 -17.49
CA ASP A 256 -14.63 36.28 -18.24
C ASP A 256 -15.25 35.25 -17.30
N THR A 257 -16.38 34.65 -17.72
CA THR A 257 -17.17 33.74 -16.89
C THR A 257 -16.38 32.51 -16.46
N THR A 258 -15.63 31.90 -17.38
CA THR A 258 -14.81 30.71 -17.09
C THR A 258 -13.71 31.04 -16.08
N ASP A 259 -13.01 32.16 -16.28
CA ASP A 259 -11.98 32.61 -15.33
C ASP A 259 -12.56 33.00 -13.98
N ALA A 260 -13.76 33.59 -13.93
CA ALA A 260 -14.42 33.93 -12.67
C ALA A 260 -14.76 32.65 -11.88
N MET A 261 -15.28 31.63 -12.55
CA MET A 261 -15.54 30.31 -11.96
C MET A 261 -14.25 29.67 -11.46
N LEU A 262 -13.21 29.64 -12.29
CA LEU A 262 -11.93 29.02 -11.94
C LEU A 262 -11.22 29.75 -10.79
N ALA A 263 -11.10 31.08 -10.85
CA ALA A 263 -10.46 31.87 -9.80
C ALA A 263 -11.14 31.66 -8.44
N SER A 264 -12.48 31.64 -8.43
CA SER A 264 -13.26 31.42 -7.21
C SER A 264 -13.05 30.01 -6.66
N VAL A 265 -13.22 28.98 -7.50
CA VAL A 265 -13.08 27.58 -7.05
C VAL A 265 -11.66 27.25 -6.60
N LEU A 266 -10.63 27.71 -7.34
CA LEU A 266 -9.23 27.51 -6.97
C LEU A 266 -8.89 28.30 -5.68
N GLY A 267 -9.47 29.50 -5.51
CA GLY A 267 -9.32 30.30 -4.29
C GLY A 267 -9.91 29.65 -3.05
N GLU A 268 -11.11 29.07 -3.18
CA GLU A 268 -11.70 28.23 -2.13
C GLU A 268 -10.80 27.02 -1.82
N TYR A 269 -10.23 26.41 -2.86
CA TYR A 269 -9.40 25.22 -2.73
C TYR A 269 -8.10 25.50 -1.98
N ALA A 270 -7.43 26.59 -2.33
CA ALA A 270 -6.25 27.09 -1.64
C ALA A 270 -6.56 27.47 -0.18
N SER A 271 -7.66 28.20 0.04
CA SER A 271 -8.06 28.67 1.36
C SER A 271 -8.43 27.52 2.28
N PHE A 272 -9.14 26.51 1.75
CA PHE A 272 -9.45 25.28 2.45
C PHE A 272 -8.19 24.54 2.89
N GLY A 273 -7.25 24.29 1.96
CA GLY A 273 -6.01 23.60 2.29
C GLY A 273 -5.19 24.34 3.35
N ARG A 274 -5.02 25.66 3.20
CA ARG A 274 -4.27 26.49 4.19
C ARG A 274 -4.94 26.47 5.56
N THR A 275 -6.27 26.53 5.61
CA THR A 275 -7.04 26.43 6.85
C THR A 275 -6.80 25.10 7.54
N VAL A 276 -6.87 23.99 6.79
CA VAL A 276 -6.61 22.64 7.32
C VAL A 276 -5.20 22.54 7.89
N VAL A 277 -4.18 23.00 7.15
CA VAL A 277 -2.78 22.97 7.60
C VAL A 277 -2.61 23.79 8.87
N ASN A 278 -3.17 25.00 8.94
CA ASN A 278 -3.08 25.85 10.14
C ASN A 278 -3.73 25.21 11.37
N HIS A 279 -4.90 24.58 11.20
CA HIS A 279 -5.53 23.83 12.29
C HIS A 279 -4.68 22.65 12.74
N TRP A 280 -4.08 21.91 11.80
CA TRP A 280 -3.20 20.79 12.13
C TRP A 280 -1.94 21.25 12.87
N LEU A 281 -1.27 22.31 12.40
CA LEU A 281 -0.11 22.91 13.07
C LEU A 281 -0.46 23.35 14.50
N GLY A 282 -1.64 23.95 14.71
CA GLY A 282 -2.14 24.31 16.04
C GLY A 282 -2.36 23.10 16.96
N LYS A 283 -2.67 21.92 16.40
CA LYS A 283 -2.86 20.67 17.18
C LYS A 283 -1.54 19.98 17.52
N VAL A 284 -0.58 19.97 16.59
CA VAL A 284 0.68 19.23 16.76
C VAL A 284 1.79 20.07 17.39
N GLY A 285 1.61 21.40 17.44
CA GLY A 285 2.52 22.33 18.09
C GLY A 285 3.88 22.44 17.38
N GLN A 286 4.85 23.04 18.09
CA GLN A 286 6.22 23.17 17.59
C GLN A 286 6.95 21.81 17.61
N PRO A 287 7.89 21.57 16.67
CA PRO A 287 8.77 20.40 16.76
C PRO A 287 9.47 20.38 18.11
N LYS A 288 9.45 19.26 18.81
CA LYS A 288 10.18 19.16 20.09
C LYS A 288 11.65 18.99 19.77
N SER A 289 12.51 19.82 20.38
CA SER A 289 13.96 19.62 20.32
C SER A 289 14.33 18.44 21.21
N GLY A 290 14.33 17.22 20.67
CA GLY A 290 14.76 16.03 21.41
C GLY A 290 14.56 14.75 20.62
N LYS A 291 15.54 13.83 20.67
CA LYS A 291 15.40 12.49 20.09
C LYS A 291 14.25 11.75 20.78
N THR A 292 13.17 11.49 20.06
CA THR A 292 12.13 10.55 20.50
C THR A 292 12.46 9.16 19.95
N ASN A 293 12.31 8.11 20.76
CA ASN A 293 12.68 6.72 20.41
C ASN A 293 11.64 6.03 19.50
N THR A 294 10.77 6.76 18.81
CA THR A 294 9.65 6.20 18.03
C THR A 294 9.58 6.81 16.65
N GLY A 295 10.22 6.17 15.66
CA GLY A 295 10.10 6.51 14.24
C GLY A 295 10.77 7.82 13.82
N GLN A 296 10.89 8.01 12.51
CA GLN A 296 11.28 9.28 11.91
C GLN A 296 10.26 10.36 12.34
N GLU A 297 10.71 11.51 12.84
CA GLU A 297 9.84 12.62 13.24
C GLU A 297 9.76 13.66 12.10
N ASN A 298 8.55 14.12 11.78
CA ASN A 298 8.31 15.13 10.75
C ASN A 298 8.63 16.53 11.28
N HIS A 299 9.93 16.85 11.37
CA HIS A 299 10.43 18.13 11.86
C HIS A 299 10.13 19.30 10.90
N GLU A 300 10.14 19.05 9.59
CA GLU A 300 9.89 20.06 8.54
C GLU A 300 8.41 20.42 8.38
N ARG A 301 7.52 19.74 9.12
CA ARG A 301 6.07 19.86 8.97
C ARG A 301 5.62 19.65 7.53
N THR A 302 6.22 18.65 6.87
CA THR A 302 5.87 18.28 5.50
C THR A 302 4.42 17.82 5.45
N VAL A 303 3.64 18.51 4.61
CA VAL A 303 2.27 18.17 4.26
C VAL A 303 2.30 17.44 2.93
N MET A 304 1.78 16.22 2.93
CA MET A 304 1.70 15.41 1.73
C MET A 304 0.43 15.73 0.96
N ILE A 305 0.57 15.97 -0.34
CA ILE A 305 -0.55 16.13 -1.26
C ILE A 305 -0.56 14.96 -2.23
N THR A 306 -1.74 14.40 -2.48
CA THR A 306 -1.94 13.28 -3.43
C THR A 306 -3.22 13.52 -4.24
N GLY A 307 -3.58 12.56 -5.08
CA GLY A 307 -4.80 12.60 -5.90
C GLY A 307 -4.60 13.18 -7.29
N GLY A 308 -5.64 13.08 -8.11
CA GLY A 308 -5.64 13.53 -9.51
C GLY A 308 -5.41 15.04 -9.66
N ASP A 309 -6.02 15.83 -8.79
CA ASP A 309 -5.90 17.29 -8.70
C ASP A 309 -4.76 17.74 -7.75
N GLY A 310 -4.00 16.79 -7.21
CA GLY A 310 -2.94 17.04 -6.23
C GLY A 310 -1.85 18.00 -6.72
N GLU A 311 -1.53 17.97 -8.01
CA GLU A 311 -0.54 18.89 -8.60
C GLU A 311 -1.04 20.34 -8.50
N ILE A 312 -2.25 20.63 -8.97
CA ILE A 312 -2.86 21.96 -8.91
C ILE A 312 -2.96 22.43 -7.46
N LEU A 313 -3.45 21.56 -6.56
CA LEU A 313 -3.56 21.87 -5.15
C LEU A 313 -2.20 22.21 -4.52
N SER A 314 -1.15 21.47 -4.87
CA SER A 314 0.20 21.74 -4.36
C SER A 314 0.74 23.10 -4.78
N GLN A 315 0.48 23.51 -6.02
CA GLN A 315 0.90 24.83 -6.52
C GLN A 315 0.11 25.96 -5.85
N LEU A 316 -1.20 25.77 -5.64
CA LEU A 316 -2.04 26.72 -4.91
C LEU A 316 -1.59 26.88 -3.45
N MET A 317 -1.14 25.80 -2.82
CA MET A 317 -0.74 25.83 -1.41
C MET A 317 0.60 26.53 -1.18
N ARG A 318 1.45 26.68 -2.20
CA ARG A 318 2.72 27.43 -2.15
C ARG A 318 2.51 28.93 -1.98
N PRO A 319 3.54 29.69 -1.54
CA PRO A 319 3.49 31.15 -1.47
C PRO A 319 3.00 31.78 -2.77
N ASN A 320 2.19 32.83 -2.65
CA ASN A 320 1.57 33.54 -3.78
C ASN A 320 0.71 32.64 -4.70
N HIS A 321 0.25 31.47 -4.23
CA HIS A 321 -0.45 30.46 -5.04
C HIS A 321 0.30 30.06 -6.32
N SER A 322 1.64 30.17 -6.29
CA SER A 322 2.51 30.05 -7.47
C SER A 322 2.16 30.99 -8.64
N GLY A 323 1.39 32.05 -8.38
CA GLY A 323 0.91 33.01 -9.38
C GLY A 323 -0.33 32.55 -10.17
N ILE A 324 -0.96 31.42 -9.80
CA ILE A 324 -2.13 30.87 -10.51
C ILE A 324 -3.35 31.79 -10.36
N ILE A 325 -3.64 32.19 -9.12
CA ILE A 325 -4.72 33.12 -8.75
C ILE A 325 -4.13 34.29 -7.94
N GLU A 326 -4.83 35.42 -7.90
CA GLU A 326 -4.39 36.54 -7.06
C GLU A 326 -4.25 36.12 -5.57
N ALA A 327 -3.24 36.68 -4.91
CA ALA A 327 -2.94 36.40 -3.51
C ALA A 327 -2.93 37.70 -2.70
N THR A 328 -3.47 37.63 -1.49
CA THR A 328 -3.30 38.70 -0.49
C THR A 328 -1.84 38.79 -0.04
N GLU A 329 -1.44 39.92 0.54
CA GLU A 329 -0.08 40.10 1.08
C GLU A 329 0.31 39.04 2.12
N ALA A 330 -0.66 38.52 2.89
CA ALA A 330 -0.41 37.43 3.82
C ALA A 330 -0.08 36.11 3.11
N GLN A 331 -0.75 35.83 1.98
CA GLN A 331 -0.57 34.59 1.21
C GLN A 331 0.71 34.57 0.38
N LYS A 332 1.33 35.74 0.14
CA LYS A 332 2.63 35.88 -0.55
C LYS A 332 3.83 35.48 0.31
N LYS A 333 3.67 35.47 1.64
CA LYS A 333 4.74 35.13 2.58
C LYS A 333 5.05 33.63 2.58
N GLU A 334 6.27 33.29 2.98
CA GLU A 334 6.67 31.90 3.21
C GLU A 334 5.82 31.23 4.28
N THR A 335 5.60 29.92 4.12
CA THR A 335 4.79 29.09 5.00
C THR A 335 5.66 28.36 6.02
N PRO A 336 5.19 28.15 7.27
CA PRO A 336 5.93 27.40 8.30
C PRO A 336 5.86 25.88 8.11
N PHE A 337 5.63 25.42 6.88
CA PHE A 337 5.45 24.02 6.51
C PHE A 337 5.91 23.80 5.07
N ASN A 338 6.39 22.58 4.81
CA ASN A 338 6.76 22.13 3.47
C ASN A 338 5.58 21.42 2.78
N ILE A 339 5.55 21.44 1.46
CA ILE A 339 4.54 20.76 0.65
C ILE A 339 5.24 19.81 -0.30
N VAL A 340 4.88 18.53 -0.22
CA VAL A 340 5.36 17.49 -1.13
C VAL A 340 4.16 16.84 -1.81
N HIS A 341 4.19 16.79 -3.13
CA HIS A 341 3.15 16.12 -3.93
C HIS A 341 3.65 14.75 -4.39
N SER A 342 2.85 13.71 -4.16
CA SER A 342 3.10 12.35 -4.66
C SER A 342 1.80 11.67 -5.04
N LYS A 343 1.64 11.37 -6.34
CA LYS A 343 0.48 10.62 -6.84
C LYS A 343 0.44 9.16 -6.39
N GLN A 344 1.58 8.63 -5.95
CA GLN A 344 1.77 7.21 -5.66
C GLN A 344 1.87 6.92 -4.15
N LEU A 345 1.51 7.91 -3.31
CA LEU A 345 1.64 7.85 -1.86
C LEU A 345 1.00 6.60 -1.23
N ILE A 346 -0.10 6.13 -1.80
CA ILE A 346 -0.83 4.96 -1.32
C ILE A 346 0.01 3.68 -1.37
N HIS A 347 0.85 3.51 -2.40
CA HIS A 347 1.69 2.32 -2.55
C HIS A 347 2.83 2.29 -1.52
N TYR A 348 3.38 3.45 -1.15
CA TYR A 348 4.31 3.56 -0.02
C TYR A 348 3.61 3.16 1.29
N GLY A 349 2.35 3.57 1.47
CA GLY A 349 1.55 3.16 2.62
C GLY A 349 1.33 1.65 2.71
N ILE A 350 1.04 1.00 1.58
CA ILE A 350 0.90 -0.46 1.47
C ILE A 350 2.21 -1.14 1.84
N ALA A 351 3.33 -0.73 1.23
CA ALA A 351 4.66 -1.27 1.53
C ALA A 351 5.01 -1.12 3.03
N ALA A 352 4.78 0.06 3.61
CA ALA A 352 5.05 0.34 5.02
C ALA A 352 4.17 -0.48 5.99
N ALA A 353 2.92 -0.74 5.62
CA ALA A 353 2.04 -1.61 6.40
C ALA A 353 2.53 -3.07 6.37
N ILE A 354 2.93 -3.56 5.20
CA ILE A 354 3.46 -4.91 5.02
C ILE A 354 4.81 -5.06 5.76
N MET A 355 5.74 -4.13 5.58
CA MET A 355 7.06 -4.16 6.23
C MET A 355 6.96 -4.14 7.74
N LYS A 356 5.99 -3.41 8.32
CA LYS A 356 5.71 -3.46 9.75
C LYS A 356 5.43 -4.90 10.20
N GLN A 357 4.63 -5.65 9.44
CA GLN A 357 4.23 -7.01 9.77
C GLN A 357 5.36 -8.02 9.56
N VAL A 358 6.18 -7.82 8.52
CA VAL A 358 7.43 -8.57 8.35
C VAL A 358 8.35 -8.37 9.56
N CYS A 359 8.56 -7.13 10.00
CA CYS A 359 9.39 -6.84 11.16
C CYS A 359 8.83 -7.45 12.45
N LEU A 360 7.51 -7.40 12.66
CA LEU A 360 6.86 -8.04 13.81
C LEU A 360 7.03 -9.56 13.77
N ARG A 361 6.87 -10.18 12.59
CA ARG A 361 7.09 -11.62 12.40
C ARG A 361 8.56 -12.00 12.67
N ARG A 362 9.52 -11.19 12.21
CA ARG A 362 10.94 -11.36 12.54
C ARG A 362 11.17 -11.29 14.04
N GLN A 363 10.64 -10.27 14.72
CA GLN A 363 10.74 -10.13 16.18
C GLN A 363 10.10 -11.28 16.95
N GLN A 364 8.98 -11.82 16.47
CA GLN A 364 8.33 -13.00 17.05
C GLN A 364 9.16 -14.27 16.86
N ASN A 365 9.81 -14.42 15.70
CA ASN A 365 10.75 -15.50 15.43
C ASN A 365 12.10 -15.30 16.13
N GLU A 366 12.43 -14.06 16.49
CA GLU A 366 13.62 -13.64 17.23
C GLU A 366 13.37 -13.47 18.74
N ILE A 367 12.17 -13.82 19.25
CA ILE A 367 11.96 -13.87 20.71
C ILE A 367 13.10 -14.73 21.27
N PRO A 368 13.99 -14.14 22.08
CA PRO A 368 14.91 -14.94 22.86
C PRO A 368 14.02 -15.68 23.83
N ASP A 369 13.90 -16.99 23.64
CA ASP A 369 13.63 -17.84 24.78
C ASP A 369 14.75 -17.50 25.78
N ASP A 370 14.40 -17.02 26.97
CA ASP A 370 15.28 -16.61 28.08
C ASP A 370 16.15 -17.79 28.60
N SER A 371 16.34 -18.82 27.78
CA SER A 371 17.12 -20.02 27.99
C SER A 371 18.09 -20.35 26.82
N VAL A 372 18.17 -19.54 25.75
CA VAL A 372 19.14 -19.75 24.66
C VAL A 372 20.50 -19.17 25.04
N SER A 373 21.33 -20.03 25.63
CA SER A 373 22.77 -19.88 25.64
C SER A 373 23.28 -19.77 24.19
N THR A 374 23.52 -18.55 23.71
CA THR A 374 24.09 -18.23 22.38
C THR A 374 25.56 -18.66 22.22
N LYS A 375 26.05 -19.60 23.05
CA LYS A 375 27.41 -20.17 22.98
C LYS A 375 27.43 -21.69 23.10
N SER A 376 26.36 -22.41 22.74
CA SER A 376 26.46 -23.87 22.66
C SER A 376 27.30 -24.27 21.43
N PRO A 377 28.41 -25.03 21.59
CA PRO A 377 29.28 -25.46 20.49
C PRO A 377 28.60 -26.42 19.50
N HIS A 378 27.35 -26.78 19.77
CA HIS A 378 26.56 -27.74 19.01
C HIS A 378 25.61 -27.09 18.00
N LEU A 379 25.50 -25.75 17.99
CA LEU A 379 24.70 -25.04 17.00
C LEU A 379 25.27 -25.30 15.59
N LYS A 380 24.39 -25.63 14.63
CA LYS A 380 24.72 -26.08 13.27
C LYS A 380 25.44 -27.43 13.17
N ALA A 381 25.56 -28.20 14.25
CA ALA A 381 26.07 -29.56 14.14
C ALA A 381 25.17 -30.41 13.24
N ARG A 382 25.77 -31.19 12.35
CA ARG A 382 25.06 -32.18 11.53
C ARG A 382 24.76 -33.43 12.36
N VAL A 383 23.56 -33.95 12.20
CA VAL A 383 23.03 -35.10 12.93
C VAL A 383 22.29 -36.04 11.98
N ALA A 384 22.12 -37.31 12.35
CA ALA A 384 21.34 -38.28 11.60
C ALA A 384 20.43 -39.07 12.53
N LYS A 385 19.22 -39.39 12.08
CA LYS A 385 18.25 -40.22 12.79
C LYS A 385 17.73 -41.32 11.87
N LYS A 386 17.54 -42.52 12.44
CA LYS A 386 16.84 -43.60 11.74
C LYS A 386 15.34 -43.53 12.03
N PHE A 387 14.52 -43.49 10.99
CA PHE A 387 13.06 -43.56 11.09
C PHE A 387 12.56 -44.93 10.63
N ASP A 388 11.35 -45.30 11.06
CA ASP A 388 10.72 -46.58 10.69
C ASP A 388 10.10 -46.54 9.28
N GLN A 389 9.79 -45.34 8.78
CA GLN A 389 9.31 -45.11 7.41
C GLN A 389 10.45 -44.51 6.57
N PRO A 390 10.64 -44.98 5.33
CA PRO A 390 11.63 -44.41 4.44
C PRO A 390 11.14 -43.06 3.87
N ASP A 391 12.08 -42.22 3.45
CA ASP A 391 11.79 -41.03 2.68
C ASP A 391 11.35 -41.36 1.23
N ALA A 392 11.14 -40.32 0.42
CA ALA A 392 10.75 -40.45 -0.98
C ALA A 392 11.79 -41.17 -1.86
N GLU A 393 13.04 -41.30 -1.39
CA GLU A 393 14.15 -41.95 -2.09
C GLU A 393 14.43 -43.36 -1.53
N GLY A 394 13.71 -43.79 -0.49
CA GLY A 394 13.87 -45.10 0.13
C GLY A 394 14.89 -45.15 1.27
N ASP A 395 15.44 -44.01 1.71
CA ASP A 395 16.38 -43.95 2.84
C ASP A 395 15.61 -43.91 4.16
N PHE A 396 16.09 -44.69 5.13
CA PHE A 396 15.55 -44.71 6.49
C PHE A 396 16.36 -43.78 7.41
N ILE A 397 17.43 -43.15 6.90
CA ILE A 397 18.34 -42.30 7.65
C ILE A 397 18.17 -40.85 7.20
N PHE A 398 17.55 -40.06 8.08
CA PHE A 398 17.28 -38.66 7.84
C PHE A 398 18.40 -37.83 8.44
N ARG A 399 18.94 -36.90 7.65
CA ARG A 399 20.00 -35.99 8.06
C ARG A 399 19.43 -34.62 8.36
N GLY A 400 20.06 -33.92 9.29
CA GLY A 400 19.58 -32.63 9.74
C GLY A 400 20.63 -31.83 10.45
N SER A 401 20.23 -30.63 10.86
CA SER A 401 21.10 -29.65 11.49
C SER A 401 20.47 -29.15 12.79
N VAL A 402 21.29 -28.97 13.82
CA VAL A 402 20.86 -28.29 15.04
C VAL A 402 20.61 -26.81 14.73
N THR A 403 19.37 -26.38 14.83
CA THR A 403 18.93 -25.01 14.54
C THR A 403 18.79 -24.14 15.78
N SER A 404 18.53 -24.75 16.94
CA SER A 404 18.57 -24.06 18.23
C SER A 404 18.96 -25.00 19.38
N VAL A 405 19.51 -24.40 20.44
CA VAL A 405 19.82 -25.08 21.71
C VAL A 405 19.32 -24.21 22.85
N PHE A 406 18.53 -24.78 23.76
CA PHE A 406 17.88 -24.04 24.84
C PHE A 406 17.73 -24.91 26.08
N ASN A 407 17.56 -24.32 27.26
CA ASN A 407 17.41 -25.07 28.51
C ASN A 407 15.95 -25.06 28.98
N ASN A 408 15.42 -26.24 29.36
CA ASN A 408 14.13 -26.35 30.04
C ASN A 408 14.28 -26.98 31.43
N ALA A 409 13.16 -27.20 32.14
CA ALA A 409 13.15 -27.79 33.48
C ALA A 409 13.75 -29.23 33.55
N LYS A 410 13.96 -29.90 32.40
CA LYS A 410 14.54 -31.24 32.27
C LYS A 410 15.99 -31.24 31.78
N GLY A 411 16.56 -30.09 31.39
CA GLY A 411 17.93 -29.95 30.92
C GLY A 411 18.06 -29.24 29.56
N GLU A 412 19.21 -29.41 28.91
CA GLU A 412 19.50 -28.84 27.59
C GLU A 412 18.74 -29.60 26.50
N MET A 413 18.01 -28.86 25.67
CA MET A 413 17.20 -29.32 24.55
C MET A 413 17.76 -28.81 23.23
N PHE A 414 17.61 -29.61 22.18
CA PHE A 414 18.15 -29.33 20.85
C PHE A 414 17.01 -29.40 19.82
N THR A 415 16.84 -28.34 19.03
CA THR A 415 15.92 -28.38 17.88
C THR A 415 16.69 -28.82 16.64
N ILE A 416 16.30 -29.96 16.09
CA ILE A 416 16.81 -30.49 14.83
C ILE A 416 15.86 -30.09 13.71
N ARG A 417 16.41 -29.56 12.62
CA ARG A 417 15.71 -29.45 11.35
C ARG A 417 16.31 -30.46 10.39
N TYR A 418 15.51 -31.42 9.97
CA TYR A 418 15.89 -32.40 8.95
C TYR A 418 15.88 -31.75 7.56
N ASP A 419 16.64 -32.32 6.63
CA ASP A 419 16.87 -31.74 5.30
C ASP A 419 15.60 -31.78 4.41
N ASP A 420 14.64 -32.65 4.74
CA ASP A 420 13.30 -32.72 4.18
C ASP A 420 12.35 -31.60 4.70
N GLY A 421 12.79 -30.85 5.69
CA GLY A 421 12.06 -29.72 6.28
C GLY A 421 11.42 -30.00 7.63
N ASP A 422 11.35 -31.26 8.06
CA ASP A 422 10.74 -31.63 9.33
C ASP A 422 11.57 -31.15 10.53
N ARG A 423 10.89 -30.97 11.67
CA ARG A 423 11.51 -30.46 12.90
C ARG A 423 11.18 -31.31 14.09
N GLU A 424 12.19 -31.52 14.92
CA GLU A 424 12.07 -32.28 16.16
C GLU A 424 12.84 -31.60 17.29
N GLN A 425 12.33 -31.70 18.52
CA GLN A 425 13.06 -31.30 19.72
C GLN A 425 13.50 -32.55 20.47
N VAL A 426 14.79 -32.67 20.73
CA VAL A 426 15.40 -33.82 21.39
C VAL A 426 16.15 -33.38 22.64
N ASP A 427 16.23 -34.26 23.63
CA ASP A 427 17.07 -34.03 24.82
C ASP A 427 18.55 -34.31 24.54
N PHE A 428 19.42 -33.99 25.50
CA PHE A 428 20.86 -34.21 25.37
C PHE A 428 21.26 -35.68 25.11
N THR A 429 20.51 -36.65 25.64
CA THR A 429 20.79 -38.08 25.47
C THR A 429 20.49 -38.50 24.03
N GLU A 430 19.33 -38.11 23.53
CA GLU A 430 18.93 -38.35 22.15
C GLU A 430 19.86 -37.62 21.17
N PHE A 431 20.16 -36.35 21.42
CA PHE A 431 21.11 -35.58 20.62
C PHE A 431 22.47 -36.28 20.46
N LYS A 432 23.01 -36.84 21.55
CA LYS A 432 24.27 -37.59 21.51
C LYS A 432 24.17 -38.84 20.62
N ASN A 433 23.04 -39.53 20.64
CA ASN A 433 22.79 -40.68 19.77
C ASN A 433 22.73 -40.25 18.30
N LEU A 434 22.08 -39.12 17.99
CA LEU A 434 22.00 -38.60 16.62
C LEU A 434 23.37 -38.17 16.08
N LEU A 435 24.21 -37.55 16.92
CA LEU A 435 25.60 -37.22 16.58
C LEU A 435 26.46 -38.47 16.32
N GLN A 436 26.29 -39.51 17.14
CA GLN A 436 27.01 -40.77 16.96
C GLN A 436 26.60 -41.48 15.68
N LEU A 437 25.30 -41.47 15.35
CA LEU A 437 24.81 -42.03 14.11
C LEU A 437 25.39 -41.26 12.92
N PHE A 438 25.35 -39.92 12.94
CA PHE A 438 25.93 -39.08 11.89
C PHE A 438 27.42 -39.35 11.68
N LYS A 439 28.21 -39.50 12.75
CA LYS A 439 29.64 -39.86 12.64
C LYS A 439 29.89 -41.21 11.95
N LYS A 440 28.92 -42.12 12.00
CA LYS A 440 29.03 -43.45 11.38
C LYS A 440 28.57 -43.45 9.93
N VAL A 441 27.55 -42.66 9.59
CA VAL A 441 26.89 -42.70 8.27
C VAL A 441 27.35 -41.57 7.35
N GLY A 442 27.83 -40.45 7.91
CA GLY A 442 28.29 -39.29 7.14
C GLY A 442 27.14 -38.52 6.48
N GLU A 443 27.51 -37.69 5.51
CA GLU A 443 26.58 -37.17 4.50
C GLU A 443 26.16 -38.28 3.55
#